data_AF-A0AAV0MHP0-F1
#
_entry.id   AF-A0AAV0MHP0-F1
#
_cell.length_a   1.000
_cell.length_b   1.000
_cell.length_c   1.000
_cell.angle_alpha   90.00
_cell.angle_beta   90.00
_cell.angle_gamma   90.00
#
_symmetry.space_group_name_H-M   'P 1'
#
loop_
_entity.id
_entity.type
_entity.pdbx_description
1 polymer ?
#
loop_
_entity_poly.entity_id
_entity_poly.type
_entity_poly.pdbx_seq_one_letter_code
_entity_poly.pdbx_strand_id
1 'polypeptide(L)'
;MFQKEFDTSFVAFKADGAKWLVENTDIKFVGLDYLSVATYDDGGSSHLTFLKNRDIILVEGLKLDNIEAGLYDVHCLPMRLLGADGSPARCILLK
;
A
#
# COMPACT_ATOMS: atom_id res chain seq x y z
N MET A 1 -0.61 9.75 -10.10
CA MET A 1 -1.62 10.12 -11.11
C MET A 1 -2.93 10.47 -10.40
N PHE A 2 -3.26 11.76 -10.21
CA PHE A 2 -4.52 12.13 -9.53
C PHE A 2 -5.65 12.28 -10.55
N GLN A 3 -6.65 11.41 -10.46
CA GLN A 3 -7.90 11.50 -11.23
C GLN A 3 -9.01 11.98 -10.29
N LYS A 4 -9.93 12.80 -10.81
CA LYS A 4 -11.08 13.30 -10.02
C LYS A 4 -12.11 12.21 -9.75
N GLU A 5 -12.25 11.28 -10.68
CA GLU A 5 -13.21 10.19 -10.62
C GLU A 5 -12.53 8.90 -10.19
N PHE A 6 -13.29 8.05 -9.53
CA PHE A 6 -12.86 6.69 -9.19
C PHE A 6 -12.79 5.85 -10.45
N ASP A 7 -11.65 5.19 -10.65
CA ASP A 7 -11.36 4.32 -11.78
C ASP A 7 -11.20 2.90 -11.24
N THR A 8 -12.05 1.98 -11.68
CA THR A 8 -12.02 0.58 -11.26
C THR A 8 -10.93 -0.24 -11.94
N SER A 9 -10.27 0.33 -12.96
CA SER A 9 -9.19 -0.32 -13.72
C SER A 9 -7.79 -0.06 -13.16
N PHE A 10 -7.69 0.53 -11.97
CA PHE A 10 -6.42 0.80 -11.31
C PHE A 10 -5.56 -0.45 -11.12
N VAL A 11 -4.24 -0.26 -11.15
CA VAL A 11 -3.27 -1.33 -10.96
C VAL A 11 -3.03 -1.55 -9.48
N ALA A 12 -3.09 -2.82 -9.08
CA ALA A 12 -2.91 -3.25 -7.70
C ALA A 12 -2.50 -4.74 -7.66
N PHE A 13 -2.32 -5.29 -6.47
CA PHE A 13 -1.94 -6.69 -6.30
C PHE A 13 -3.14 -7.61 -6.47
N LYS A 14 -2.85 -8.78 -7.03
CA LYS A 14 -3.66 -10.00 -6.88
C LYS A 14 -3.03 -10.89 -5.80
N ALA A 15 -3.81 -11.84 -5.31
CA ALA A 15 -3.41 -12.70 -4.20
C ALA A 15 -2.09 -13.46 -4.45
N ASP A 16 -1.79 -13.84 -5.69
CA ASP A 16 -0.55 -14.52 -6.06
C ASP A 16 0.68 -13.60 -5.95
N GLY A 17 0.58 -12.36 -6.40
CA GLY A 17 1.63 -11.35 -6.25
C GLY A 17 1.88 -10.99 -4.79
N ALA A 18 0.81 -10.81 -4.00
CA ALA A 18 0.91 -10.58 -2.57
C ALA A 18 1.60 -11.76 -1.85
N LYS A 19 1.18 -12.99 -2.17
CA LYS A 19 1.76 -14.22 -1.61
C LYS A 19 3.24 -14.33 -1.94
N TRP A 20 3.62 -14.05 -3.19
CA TRP A 20 5.01 -14.12 -3.61
C TRP A 20 5.90 -13.18 -2.78
N LEU A 21 5.48 -11.92 -2.58
CA LEU A 21 6.22 -10.96 -1.76
C LEU A 21 6.37 -11.44 -0.31
N VAL A 22 5.27 -11.92 0.28
CA VAL A 22 5.26 -12.44 1.65
C VAL A 22 6.20 -13.62 1.83
N GLU A 23 6.29 -14.52 0.85
CA GLU A 23 7.08 -15.76 0.95
C GLU A 23 8.55 -15.56 0.58
N ASN A 24 8.88 -14.63 -0.32
CA ASN A 24 10.18 -14.58 -0.99
C ASN A 24 11.03 -13.34 -0.66
N THR A 25 10.50 -12.39 0.12
CA THR A 25 11.24 -11.16 0.48
C THR A 25 11.33 -11.01 1.99
N ASP A 26 11.79 -9.87 2.50
CA ASP A 26 11.69 -9.46 3.90
C ASP A 26 10.96 -8.11 4.05
N ILE A 27 10.29 -7.65 2.99
CA ILE A 27 9.56 -6.39 2.92
C ILE A 27 8.56 -6.30 4.06
N LYS A 28 8.56 -5.15 4.75
CA LYS A 28 7.66 -4.83 5.88
C LYS A 28 6.66 -3.72 5.60
N PHE A 29 6.81 -3.04 4.47
CA PHE A 29 5.99 -1.90 4.09
C PHE A 29 5.75 -1.93 2.59
N VAL A 30 4.48 -1.84 2.19
CA VAL A 30 4.06 -1.77 0.78
C VAL A 30 3.19 -0.54 0.62
N GLY A 31 3.59 0.34 -0.30
CA GLY A 31 2.89 1.58 -0.61
C GLY A 31 2.38 1.58 -2.05
N LEU A 32 1.14 2.05 -2.26
CA LEU A 32 0.56 2.24 -3.59
C LEU A 32 0.04 3.66 -3.76
N ASP A 33 0.10 4.16 -4.99
CA ASP A 33 -0.39 5.47 -5.39
C ASP A 33 -1.86 5.48 -5.85
N TYR A 34 -2.63 4.48 -5.41
CA TYR A 34 -4.07 4.41 -5.60
C TYR A 34 -4.80 3.99 -4.32
N LEU A 35 -6.13 4.01 -4.35
CA LEU A 35 -7.01 3.88 -3.18
C LEU A 35 -7.07 2.45 -2.58
N SER A 36 -6.39 1.46 -3.15
CA SER A 36 -6.38 0.08 -2.65
C SER A 36 -5.10 -0.66 -3.06
N VAL A 37 -4.57 -1.52 -2.18
CA VAL A 37 -3.47 -2.46 -2.48
C VAL A 37 -3.94 -3.67 -3.29
N ALA A 38 -5.23 -3.98 -3.27
CA ALA A 38 -5.83 -5.10 -3.98
C ALA A 38 -6.58 -4.62 -5.23
N THR A 39 -6.58 -5.41 -6.30
CA THR A 39 -7.39 -5.09 -7.48
C THR A 39 -8.87 -5.01 -7.13
N TYR A 40 -9.63 -4.25 -7.92
CA TYR A 40 -11.05 -4.00 -7.65
C TYR A 40 -11.89 -5.29 -7.50
N ASP A 41 -11.51 -6.34 -8.22
CA ASP A 41 -12.17 -7.65 -8.25
C ASP A 41 -11.60 -8.68 -7.24
N ASP A 42 -10.56 -8.34 -6.47
CA ASP A 42 -9.85 -9.27 -5.57
C ASP A 42 -10.66 -9.66 -4.33
N GLY A 43 -11.62 -8.83 -3.91
CA GLY A 43 -12.45 -9.09 -2.73
C GLY A 43 -11.70 -9.08 -1.40
N GLY A 44 -10.48 -8.51 -1.35
CA GLY A 44 -9.67 -8.36 -0.14
C GLY A 44 -8.77 -9.56 0.20
N SER A 45 -8.66 -10.54 -0.69
CA SER A 45 -7.74 -11.66 -0.53
C SER A 45 -6.29 -11.19 -0.37
N SER A 46 -5.88 -10.23 -1.18
CA SER A 46 -4.53 -9.64 -1.17
C SER A 46 -4.24 -8.90 0.14
N HIS A 47 -5.18 -8.11 0.67
CA HIS A 47 -5.05 -7.49 2.00
C HIS A 47 -4.81 -8.55 3.08
N LEU A 48 -5.60 -9.62 3.08
CA LEU A 48 -5.47 -10.70 4.05
C LEU A 48 -4.12 -11.41 3.94
N THR A 49 -3.63 -11.64 2.72
CA THR A 49 -2.31 -12.25 2.50
C THR A 49 -1.19 -11.41 3.10
N PHE A 50 -1.22 -10.08 2.92
CA PHE A 50 -0.23 -9.18 3.49
C PHE A 50 -0.34 -9.08 5.02
N LEU A 51 -1.56 -8.90 5.55
CA LEU A 51 -1.79 -8.58 6.95
C LEU A 51 -1.71 -9.82 7.87
N LYS A 52 -2.18 -11.00 7.45
CA LYS A 52 -2.21 -12.19 8.34
C LYS A 52 -0.88 -12.89 8.48
N ASN A 53 -0.05 -12.90 7.43
CA ASN A 53 1.11 -13.79 7.36
C ASN A 53 2.40 -13.17 7.88
N ARG A 54 2.56 -11.83 7.79
CA ARG A 54 3.85 -11.19 8.11
C ARG A 54 3.77 -9.76 8.65
N ASP A 55 2.57 -9.29 8.99
CA ASP A 55 2.28 -7.91 9.41
C ASP A 55 2.93 -6.87 8.47
N ILE A 56 2.82 -7.08 7.15
CA ILE A 56 3.28 -6.07 6.18
C ILE A 56 2.35 -4.86 6.29
N ILE A 57 2.92 -3.69 6.58
CA ILE A 57 2.18 -2.44 6.68
C ILE A 57 1.81 -1.98 5.27
N LEU A 58 0.52 -1.71 5.08
CA LEU A 58 -0.03 -1.23 3.82
C LEU A 58 -0.27 0.27 3.90
N VAL A 59 0.12 0.99 2.85
CA VAL A 59 -0.18 2.42 2.69
C VAL A 59 -0.74 2.68 1.31
N GLU A 60 -1.97 3.15 1.27
CA GLU A 60 -2.73 3.42 0.06
C GLU A 60 -2.87 4.93 -0.14
N GLY A 61 -3.11 5.36 -1.37
CA GLY A 61 -3.33 6.76 -1.72
C GLY A 61 -2.07 7.63 -1.70
N LEU A 62 -0.89 7.05 -1.90
CA LEU A 62 0.35 7.81 -2.02
C LEU A 62 0.33 8.74 -3.24
N LYS A 63 1.04 9.87 -3.15
CA LYS A 63 1.23 10.80 -4.26
C LYS A 63 2.66 10.69 -4.76
N LEU A 64 2.89 9.82 -5.75
CA LEU A 64 4.23 9.53 -6.28
C LEU A 64 4.53 10.22 -7.63
N ASP A 65 3.66 11.13 -8.09
CA ASP A 65 3.90 11.88 -9.32
C ASP A 65 5.23 12.65 -9.25
N ASN A 66 6.05 12.52 -10.30
CA ASN A 66 7.36 13.16 -10.45
C ASN A 66 8.42 12.73 -9.41
N ILE A 67 8.24 11.59 -8.73
CA ILE A 67 9.27 10.98 -7.90
C ILE A 67 10.13 10.07 -8.77
N GLU A 68 11.46 10.27 -8.74
CA GLU A 68 12.41 9.38 -9.42
C GLU A 68 12.49 8.04 -8.69
N ALA A 69 12.53 6.94 -9.44
CA ALA A 69 12.77 5.62 -8.88
C ALA A 69 14.14 5.55 -8.19
N GLY A 70 14.19 4.98 -6.99
CA GLY A 70 15.41 4.89 -6.20
C GLY A 70 15.13 4.53 -4.74
N LEU A 71 16.18 4.64 -3.93
CA LEU A 71 16.10 4.43 -2.48
C LEU A 71 15.81 5.77 -1.78
N TYR A 72 14.91 5.71 -0.80
CA TYR A 72 14.51 6.85 0.03
C TYR A 72 14.24 6.35 1.44
N ASP A 73 14.44 7.24 2.42
CA ASP A 73 13.94 7.05 3.76
C ASP A 73 12.45 7.44 3.81
N VAL A 74 11.60 6.44 4.06
CA VAL A 74 10.15 6.61 4.15
C VAL A 74 9.77 6.96 5.59
N HIS A 75 9.13 8.12 5.77
CA HIS A 75 8.51 8.49 7.03
C HIS A 75 6.99 8.51 6.84
N CYS A 76 6.31 7.49 7.36
CA CYS A 76 4.87 7.34 7.27
C CYS A 76 4.27 7.12 8.66
N LEU A 77 3.96 8.23 9.34
CA LEU A 77 3.49 8.21 10.73
C LEU A 77 1.96 8.32 10.75
N PRO A 78 1.23 7.25 11.13
CA PRO A 78 -0.22 7.31 11.27
C PRO A 78 -0.64 8.13 12.49
N MET A 79 -1.81 8.75 12.43
CA MET A 79 -2.43 9.32 13.62
C MET A 79 -2.73 8.21 14.66
N ARG A 80 -2.60 8.54 15.94
CA ARG A 80 -2.90 7.61 17.04
C ARG A 80 -4.42 7.53 17.26
N LEU A 81 -5.08 6.62 16.54
CA LEU A 81 -6.52 6.38 16.61
C LEU A 81 -6.79 5.01 17.27
N LEU A 82 -7.28 5.02 18.51
CA LEU A 82 -7.53 3.78 19.26
C LEU A 82 -8.73 3.02 18.70
N GLY A 83 -8.55 1.74 18.39
CA GLY A 83 -9.62 0.86 17.90
C GLY A 83 -9.99 1.04 16.43
N ALA A 84 -9.25 1.87 15.69
CA ALA A 84 -9.45 2.05 14.25
C ALA A 84 -8.83 0.89 13.44
N ASP A 85 -9.41 0.63 12.28
CA ASP A 85 -8.98 -0.33 11.26
C ASP A 85 -7.90 0.23 10.32
N GLY A 86 -7.72 1.55 10.33
CA GLY A 86 -6.69 2.27 9.61
C GLY A 86 -6.52 3.69 10.16
N SER A 87 -5.57 4.44 9.61
CA SER A 87 -5.33 5.81 10.03
C SER A 87 -4.74 6.64 8.90
N PRO A 88 -5.23 7.88 8.67
CA PRO A 88 -4.59 8.78 7.74
C PRO A 88 -3.16 9.08 8.21
N ALA A 89 -2.25 9.18 7.24
CA ALA A 89 -0.85 9.46 7.49
C ALA A 89 -0.34 10.54 6.55
N ARG A 90 0.59 11.35 7.06
CA ARG A 90 1.46 12.14 6.18
C ARG A 90 2.67 11.28 5.86
N CYS A 91 2.68 10.70 4.67
CA CYS A 91 3.83 9.96 4.15
C CYS A 91 4.77 10.92 3.41
N ILE A 92 6.05 10.92 3.76
CA ILE A 92 7.09 11.70 3.08
C ILE A 92 8.30 10.83 2.76
N LEU A 93 9.02 11.21 1.71
CA LEU A 93 10.26 10.59 1.28
C LEU A 93 11.41 11.57 1.53
N LEU A 94 12.51 11.08 2.11
CA LEU A 94 13.76 11.80 2.26
C LEU A 94 14.85 11.06 1.48
N LYS A 95 15.78 11.80 0.88
CA LYS A 95 16.99 11.23 0.26
C LYS A 95 18.15 11.23 1.26
#